data_AF-A0A8K0DS36-F1
#
_entry.id   AF-A0A8K0DS36-F1
#
_cell.length_a   1.000
_cell.length_b   1.000
_cell.length_c   1.000
_cell.angle_alpha   90.00
_cell.angle_beta   90.00
_cell.angle_gamma   90.00
#
_symmetry.space_group_name_H-M   'P 1'
#
loop_
_entity.id
_entity.type
_entity.pdbx_description
1 polymer ?
#
loop_
_entity_poly.entity_id
_entity_poly.type
_entity_poly.pdbx_seq_one_letter_code
_entity_poly.pdbx_strand_id
1 'polypeptide(L)'
;MESETPSLVEDEDLVASVAVAVGAGTSNDNRGKHRILAELKRLEQELRSLEEELGELERTENVSMICSELLPYIENKPDPLLPTTNGPINVLWERWFEGPQEAQSCRCRIL
;
A
#
# COMPACT_ATOMS: atom_id res chain seq x y z
N MET A 1 52.38 -27.20 5.54
CA MET A 1 52.23 -26.03 4.66
C MET A 1 50.76 -25.68 4.71
N GLU A 2 50.22 -25.16 5.82
CA GLU A 2 50.48 -23.80 6.39
C GLU A 2 50.40 -22.76 5.27
N SER A 3 49.59 -21.70 5.26
CA SER A 3 48.51 -21.15 6.09
C SER A 3 47.82 -20.14 5.11
N GLU A 4 46.66 -19.53 5.31
CA GLU A 4 46.37 -18.47 6.27
C GLU A 4 44.98 -17.94 5.89
N THR A 5 44.10 -17.89 6.88
CA THR A 5 42.86 -17.11 6.90
C THR A 5 43.20 -15.62 6.94
N PRO A 6 42.62 -14.75 6.09
CA PRO A 6 42.73 -13.31 6.30
C PRO A 6 41.79 -12.93 7.45
N SER A 7 42.39 -12.47 8.53
CA SER A 7 41.74 -11.92 9.72
C SER A 7 40.90 -10.69 9.37
N LEU A 8 39.66 -10.68 9.86
CA LEU A 8 38.85 -9.48 10.03
C LEU A 8 39.60 -8.50 10.92
N VAL A 9 40.13 -7.44 10.32
CA VAL A 9 40.60 -6.27 11.06
C VAL A 9 39.37 -5.52 11.56
N GLU A 10 39.37 -5.26 12.86
CA GLU A 10 38.35 -4.52 13.58
C GLU A 10 38.39 -3.05 13.14
N ASP A 11 37.47 -2.65 12.27
CA ASP A 11 37.27 -1.25 11.86
C ASP A 11 36.51 -0.46 12.94
N GLU A 12 37.06 -0.36 14.14
CA GLU A 12 36.47 0.45 15.23
C GLU A 12 37.05 1.88 15.32
N ASP A 13 38.16 2.18 14.61
CA ASP A 13 38.88 3.44 14.78
C ASP A 13 38.63 4.50 13.69
N LEU A 14 37.92 4.18 12.59
CA LEU A 14 37.65 5.16 11.54
C LEU A 14 36.51 6.14 11.90
N VAL A 15 35.71 5.82 12.92
CA VAL A 15 34.58 6.67 13.37
C VAL A 15 35.05 7.81 14.29
N ALA A 16 36.20 7.65 14.95
CA ALA A 16 36.74 8.66 15.87
C ALA A 16 37.30 9.89 15.14
N SER A 17 37.81 9.71 13.92
CA SER A 17 38.50 10.77 13.17
C SER A 17 37.54 11.77 12.50
N VAL A 18 36.30 11.37 12.21
CA VAL A 18 35.26 12.27 11.69
C VAL A 18 34.66 13.16 12.79
N ALA A 19 34.71 12.71 14.05
CA ALA A 19 34.09 13.43 15.17
C ALA A 19 34.85 14.70 15.58
N VAL A 20 36.17 14.78 15.37
CA VAL A 20 37.00 15.88 15.85
C VAL A 20 36.88 17.16 15.00
N ALA A 21 36.50 17.05 13.73
CA ALA A 21 36.49 18.21 12.82
C ALA A 21 35.21 19.06 12.84
N VAL A 22 34.13 18.63 13.51
CA VAL A 22 32.83 19.33 13.51
C VAL A 22 32.58 20.13 14.80
N GLY A 23 33.49 20.07 15.77
CA GLY A 23 33.28 20.54 17.14
C GLY A 23 33.65 21.98 17.49
N ALA A 24 33.73 22.91 16.53
CA ALA A 24 34.00 24.33 16.81
C ALA A 24 32.84 25.23 16.35
N GLY A 25 31.69 25.07 16.99
CA GLY A 25 30.52 25.93 16.79
C GLY A 25 29.71 26.02 18.08
N THR A 26 29.83 27.14 18.78
CA THR A 26 29.10 27.46 20.01
C THR A 26 27.61 27.68 19.73
N SER A 27 26.77 26.68 19.98
CA SER A 27 25.34 26.81 20.29
C SER A 27 24.79 25.40 20.51
N ASN A 28 23.89 25.23 21.46
CA ASN A 28 23.11 24.01 21.67
C ASN A 28 22.15 23.76 20.48
N ASP A 29 22.67 23.56 19.26
CA ASP A 29 21.86 23.33 18.07
C ASP A 29 21.43 21.86 17.99
N ASN A 30 20.74 21.44 19.05
CA ASN A 30 20.05 20.16 19.12
C ASN A 30 18.95 20.05 18.04
N ARG A 31 18.56 21.15 17.36
CA ARG A 31 17.58 21.16 16.27
C ARG A 31 18.03 20.30 15.09
N GLY A 32 19.32 20.33 14.76
CA GLY A 32 19.90 19.47 13.72
C GLY A 32 19.85 17.98 14.12
N LYS A 33 20.20 17.68 15.38
CA LYS A 33 20.18 16.31 15.92
C LYS A 33 18.77 15.71 15.94
N HIS A 34 17.77 16.45 16.41
CA HIS A 34 16.39 15.96 16.43
C HIS A 34 15.85 15.71 15.02
N ARG A 35 16.22 16.57 14.04
CA ARG A 35 15.86 16.36 12.63
C ARG A 35 16.47 15.06 12.09
N ILE A 36 17.75 14.82 12.34
CA ILE A 36 18.43 13.59 11.89
C ILE A 36 17.79 12.35 12.53
N LEU A 37 17.49 12.40 13.84
CA LEU A 37 16.83 11.29 14.53
C LEU A 37 15.41 11.03 14.03
N ALA A 38 14.67 12.07 13.66
CA ALA A 38 13.32 11.92 13.10
C ALA A 38 13.37 11.25 11.72
N GLU A 39 14.30 11.66 10.85
CA GLU A 39 14.50 11.01 9.55
C GLU A 39 14.94 9.56 9.72
N LEU A 40 15.85 9.28 10.65
CA LEU A 40 16.29 7.92 10.94
C LEU A 40 15.10 7.04 11.38
N LYS A 41 14.28 7.52 12.32
CA LYS A 41 13.08 6.80 12.75
C LYS A 41 12.06 6.59 11.63
N ARG A 42 11.91 7.57 10.73
CA ARG A 42 11.05 7.45 9.54
C ARG A 42 11.55 6.32 8.65
N LEU A 43 12.84 6.32 8.32
CA LEU A 43 13.46 5.27 7.50
C LEU A 43 13.37 3.89 8.15
N GLU A 44 13.58 3.80 9.46
CA GLU A 44 13.39 2.55 10.20
C GLU A 44 11.93 2.04 10.14
N GLN A 45 10.94 2.94 10.19
CA GLN A 45 9.54 2.56 10.04
C GLN A 45 9.21 2.12 8.61
N GLU A 46 9.77 2.81 7.61
CA GLU A 46 9.61 2.42 6.20
C GLU A 46 10.23 1.05 5.93
N LEU A 47 11.42 0.79 6.49
CA LEU A 47 12.07 -0.52 6.38
C LEU A 47 11.18 -1.62 6.98
N ARG A 48 10.65 -1.42 8.19
CA ARG A 48 9.71 -2.37 8.81
C ARG A 48 8.45 -2.60 7.98
N SER A 49 7.86 -1.54 7.42
CA SER A 49 6.69 -1.65 6.54
C SER A 49 6.99 -2.51 5.32
N LEU A 50 8.13 -2.27 4.67
CA LEU A 50 8.52 -3.01 3.48
C LEU A 50 8.84 -4.48 3.79
N GLU A 51 9.46 -4.77 4.94
CA GLU A 51 9.67 -6.15 5.38
C GLU A 51 8.36 -6.90 5.63
N GLU A 52 7.38 -6.23 6.24
CA GLU A 52 6.02 -6.77 6.45
C GLU A 52 5.32 -7.04 5.11
N GLU A 53 5.29 -6.05 4.22
CA GLU A 53 4.70 -6.15 2.88
C GLU A 53 5.35 -7.27 2.04
N LEU A 54 6.67 -7.43 2.14
CA LEU A 54 7.38 -8.51 1.46
C LEU A 54 6.96 -9.89 2.01
N GLY A 55 6.80 -9.99 3.33
CA GLY A 55 6.31 -11.20 3.98
C GLY A 55 4.86 -11.53 3.58
N GLU A 56 4.01 -10.53 3.42
CA GLU A 56 2.66 -10.72 2.87
C GLU A 56 2.72 -11.19 1.41
N LEU A 57 3.55 -10.55 0.58
CA LEU A 57 3.68 -10.87 -0.83
C LEU A 57 4.14 -12.32 -1.05
N GLU A 58 5.08 -12.82 -0.24
CA GLU A 58 5.53 -14.22 -0.30
C GLU A 58 4.40 -15.21 0.02
N ARG A 59 3.42 -14.80 0.83
CA ARG A 59 2.25 -15.62 1.19
C ARG A 59 1.12 -15.50 0.17
N THR A 60 1.15 -14.54 -0.74
CA THR A 60 0.11 -14.38 -1.76
C THR A 60 0.19 -15.51 -2.81
N GLU A 61 -0.96 -15.91 -3.31
CA GLU A 61 -1.06 -16.92 -4.36
C GLU A 61 -0.77 -16.32 -5.74
N ASN A 62 -0.47 -17.18 -6.71
CA ASN A 62 -0.23 -16.76 -8.08
C ASN A 62 -1.45 -16.04 -8.66
N VAL A 63 -1.22 -14.90 -9.32
CA VAL A 63 -2.29 -14.12 -9.98
C VAL A 63 -3.07 -14.96 -10.99
N SER A 64 -2.41 -15.87 -11.72
CA SER A 64 -3.07 -16.77 -12.66
C SER A 64 -4.11 -17.67 -11.99
N MET A 65 -3.81 -18.17 -10.78
CA MET A 65 -4.74 -19.00 -10.00
C MET A 65 -5.94 -18.17 -9.54
N ILE A 66 -5.70 -17.02 -8.91
CA ILE A 66 -6.77 -16.14 -8.43
C ILE A 66 -7.65 -15.67 -9.59
N CYS A 67 -7.07 -15.30 -10.74
CA CYS A 67 -7.86 -14.92 -11.92
C CYS A 67 -8.70 -16.08 -12.46
N SER A 68 -8.19 -17.31 -12.43
CA SER A 68 -8.94 -18.50 -12.88
C SER A 68 -10.16 -18.80 -12.01
N GLU A 69 -10.13 -18.41 -10.74
CA GLU A 69 -11.27 -18.52 -9.82
C GLU A 69 -12.21 -17.31 -9.88
N LEU A 70 -11.66 -16.11 -10.05
CA LEU A 70 -12.40 -14.86 -10.09
C LEU A 70 -13.29 -14.75 -11.35
N LEU A 71 -12.78 -15.15 -12.51
CA LEU A 71 -13.53 -15.10 -13.77
C LEU A 71 -14.87 -15.82 -13.71
N PRO A 72 -14.95 -17.12 -13.35
CA PRO A 72 -16.23 -17.81 -13.27
C PRO A 72 -17.13 -17.23 -12.17
N TYR A 73 -16.57 -16.69 -11.07
CA TYR A 73 -17.37 -16.01 -10.06
C TYR A 73 -18.10 -14.78 -10.62
N ILE A 74 -17.40 -13.96 -11.41
CA ILE A 74 -17.97 -12.77 -12.06
C ILE A 74 -18.98 -13.17 -13.13
N GLU A 75 -18.64 -14.13 -14.00
CA GLU A 75 -19.48 -14.55 -15.12
C GLU A 75 -20.83 -15.16 -14.68
N ASN A 76 -20.84 -15.86 -13.54
CA ASN A 76 -22.02 -16.52 -13.00
C ASN A 76 -22.92 -15.59 -12.17
N LYS A 77 -22.47 -14.38 -11.86
CA LYS A 77 -23.25 -13.42 -11.08
C LYS A 77 -24.07 -12.52 -12.02
N PRO A 78 -25.41 -12.56 -11.98
CA PRO A 78 -26.22 -11.69 -12.82
C PRO A 78 -26.00 -10.22 -12.39
N ASP A 79 -25.49 -9.41 -13.30
CA ASP A 79 -25.37 -7.96 -13.14
C ASP A 79 -26.35 -7.25 -14.09
N PRO A 80 -27.35 -6.52 -13.57
CA PRO A 80 -28.38 -5.84 -14.35
C PRO A 80 -27.92 -4.51 -14.93
N LEU A 81 -26.72 -4.03 -14.58
CA LEU A 81 -26.11 -2.87 -15.24
C LEU A 81 -25.39 -3.27 -16.53
N LEU A 82 -25.21 -4.56 -16.79
CA LEU A 82 -24.61 -5.05 -18.02
C LEU A 82 -25.66 -5.12 -19.15
N PRO A 83 -25.27 -4.81 -20.41
CA PRO A 83 -26.16 -4.93 -21.56
C PRO A 83 -26.69 -6.36 -21.79
N THR A 84 -25.99 -7.36 -21.25
CA THR A 84 -26.36 -8.77 -21.33
C THR A 84 -26.08 -9.42 -19.98
N THR A 85 -27.15 -9.73 -19.25
CA THR A 85 -27.09 -10.43 -17.96
C THR A 85 -27.23 -11.93 -18.17
N ASN A 86 -26.27 -12.70 -17.65
CA ASN A 86 -26.42 -14.15 -17.56
C ASN A 86 -27.29 -14.50 -16.34
N GLY A 87 -28.40 -15.21 -16.55
CA GLY A 87 -29.27 -15.69 -15.48
C GLY A 87 -30.75 -15.36 -15.67
N PRO A 88 -31.63 -15.83 -14.77
CA PRO A 88 -33.05 -15.53 -14.83
C PRO A 88 -33.31 -14.04 -14.57
N ILE A 89 -34.29 -13.47 -15.27
CA ILE A 89 -34.74 -12.10 -15.08
C ILE A 89 -35.19 -11.95 -13.62
N ASN A 90 -34.51 -11.07 -12.88
CA ASN A 90 -34.90 -10.76 -11.51
C ASN A 90 -35.82 -9.54 -11.52
N VAL A 91 -37.13 -9.81 -11.46
CA VAL A 91 -38.21 -8.81 -11.43
C VAL A 91 -38.11 -7.80 -10.29
N LEU A 92 -37.37 -8.07 -9.21
CA LEU A 92 -37.16 -7.09 -8.14
C LEU A 92 -36.27 -5.92 -8.56
N TRP A 93 -35.48 -6.07 -9.62
CA TRP A 93 -34.63 -5.00 -10.13
C TRP A 93 -35.41 -3.96 -10.92
N GLU A 94 -36.52 -4.35 -11.56
CA GLU A 94 -37.42 -3.42 -12.24
C GLU A 94 -37.80 -2.26 -11.31
N ARG A 95 -38.01 -2.50 -10.01
CA ARG A 95 -38.30 -1.45 -9.02
C ARG A 95 -37.24 -0.34 -8.94
N TRP A 96 -35.97 -0.62 -9.23
CA TRP A 96 -34.87 0.35 -9.17
C TRP A 96 -34.65 1.07 -10.50
N PHE A 97 -35.07 0.46 -11.62
CA PHE A 97 -34.97 1.03 -12.96
C PHE A 97 -36.28 1.65 -13.46
N GLU A 98 -37.40 1.31 -12.83
CA GLU A 98 -38.67 2.00 -12.94
C GLU A 98 -38.46 3.41 -12.37
N GLY A 99 -38.41 4.40 -13.26
CA GLY A 99 -38.57 5.79 -12.88
C GLY A 99 -39.87 5.98 -12.07
N PRO A 100 -40.05 7.13 -11.40
CA PRO A 100 -41.18 7.35 -10.49
C PRO A 100 -42.52 6.89 -11.09
N GLN A 101 -43.10 5.80 -10.54
CA GLN A 101 -44.31 5.16 -11.08
C GLN A 101 -45.51 6.12 -11.13
N GLU A 102 -45.50 7.13 -10.28
CA GLU A 102 -46.51 8.18 -10.21
C GLU A 102 -45.88 9.55 -10.44
N ALA A 103 -45.22 9.73 -11.58
CA ALA A 103 -45.22 11.05 -12.20
C ALA A 103 -46.63 11.33 -12.75
N GLN A 104 -47.64 11.49 -11.88
CA GLN A 104 -48.65 12.50 -12.16
C GLN A 104 -47.84 13.78 -12.28
N SER A 105 -47.52 14.16 -13.53
CA SER A 105 -46.68 15.30 -13.90
C SER A 105 -46.74 16.36 -12.81
N CYS A 106 -45.75 16.48 -11.91
CA CYS A 106 -45.79 17.63 -11.02
C CYS A 106 -45.67 18.82 -11.96
N ARG A 107 -46.71 19.64 -12.03
CA ARG A 107 -46.69 20.94 -12.71
C ARG A 107 -45.90 21.97 -11.91
N CYS A 108 -44.86 21.52 -11.22
CA CYS A 108 -43.92 22.33 -10.51
C CYS A 108 -43.12 23.10 -11.57
N ARG A 109 -43.58 24.32 -11.94
CA ARG A 109 -42.73 25.27 -12.67
C ARG A 109 -41.66 25.74 -11.68
N ILE A 110 -40.41 25.41 -11.94
CA ILE A 110 -39.28 26.06 -11.26
C ILE A 110 -39.33 27.53 -11.72
N LEU A 111 -39.61 28.42 -10.77
CA LEU A 111 -39.52 29.87 -10.93
C LEU A 111 -38.06 30.32 -10.75
#